data_AF-A0AAU8T8Q2-F1
#
_entry.id   AF-A0AAU8T8Q2-F1
#
_cell.length_a   1.000
_cell.length_b   1.000
_cell.length_c   1.000
_cell.angle_alpha   90.00
_cell.angle_beta   90.00
_cell.angle_gamma   90.00
#
_symmetry.space_group_name_H-M   'P 1'
#
loop_
_entity.id
_entity.type
_entity.pdbx_description
1 polymer ?
#
loop_
_entity_poly.entity_id
_entity_poly.type
_entity_poly.pdbx_seq_one_letter_code
_entity_poly.pdbx_strand_id
1 'polypeptide(L)'
;MAATNAAVMVAALTAILQRLPGNSARRQRERLLLALSVFGSVTTVEATHFLDIMDPRARVCELRKRRYQIATVSVPRATECCAI
;
A
#
# COMPACT_ATOMS: atom_id res chain seq x y z
N MET A 1 16.97 13.59 8.31
CA MET A 1 16.45 12.32 8.86
C MET A 1 15.13 11.84 8.21
N ALA A 2 14.73 12.29 7.02
CA ALA A 2 13.49 11.82 6.37
C ALA A 2 13.71 10.63 5.40
N ALA A 3 14.88 10.55 4.75
CA ALA A 3 15.22 9.49 3.80
C ALA A 3 15.27 8.09 4.43
N THR A 4 15.63 8.01 5.72
CA THR A 4 15.75 6.75 6.45
C THR A 4 14.41 6.03 6.62
N ASN A 5 13.32 6.77 6.83
CA ASN A 5 12.00 6.16 7.05
C ASN A 5 11.37 5.64 5.74
N ALA A 6 11.58 6.33 4.63
CA ALA A 6 11.05 5.93 3.33
C ALA A 6 11.70 4.63 2.82
N ALA A 7 13.03 4.53 2.89
CA ALA A 7 13.74 3.32 2.48
C ALA A 7 13.37 2.10 3.33
N VAL A 8 13.24 2.30 4.66
CA VAL A 8 12.78 1.24 5.58
C VAL A 8 11.35 0.80 5.26
N MET A 9 10.46 1.73 4.95
CA MET A 9 9.09 1.42 4.55
C MET A 9 9.06 0.58 3.27
N VAL A 10 9.82 0.96 2.24
CA VAL A 10 9.92 0.21 0.98
C VAL A 10 10.40 -1.23 1.20
N ALA A 11 11.46 -1.41 2.00
CA ALA A 11 11.99 -2.73 2.31
C ALA A 11 10.94 -3.60 3.03
N ALA A 12 10.21 -3.01 3.98
CA ALA A 12 9.19 -3.72 4.74
C ALA A 12 7.91 -4.01 3.91
N LEU A 13 7.50 -3.13 3.00
CA LEU A 13 6.42 -3.41 2.04
C LEU A 13 6.79 -4.56 1.10
N THR A 14 8.03 -4.57 0.60
CA THR A 14 8.56 -5.68 -0.20
C THR A 14 8.57 -6.98 0.58
N ALA A 15 8.95 -6.95 1.86
CA ALA A 15 8.89 -8.14 2.72
C ALA A 15 7.45 -8.65 2.92
N ILE A 16 6.46 -7.77 3.00
CA ILE A 16 5.03 -8.16 3.05
C ILE A 16 4.61 -8.88 1.77
N LEU A 17 5.04 -8.38 0.60
CA LEU A 17 4.78 -9.02 -0.69
C LEU A 17 5.35 -10.45 -0.73
N GLN A 18 6.61 -10.64 -0.28
CA GLN A 18 7.27 -11.94 -0.25
C GLN A 18 6.60 -12.93 0.72
N ARG A 19 6.08 -12.46 1.85
CA ARG A 19 5.38 -13.30 2.84
C ARG A 19 4.02 -13.82 2.34
N LEU A 20 3.37 -13.07 1.46
CA LEU A 20 2.02 -13.38 0.97
C LEU A 20 2.05 -13.51 -0.56
N PRO A 21 2.65 -14.56 -1.14
CA PRO A 21 2.77 -14.68 -2.59
C PRO A 21 1.42 -14.92 -3.29
N GLY A 22 1.37 -14.58 -4.58
CA GLY A 22 0.23 -14.76 -5.47
C GLY A 22 -0.67 -13.52 -5.64
N ASN A 23 -1.28 -13.35 -6.81
CA ASN A 23 -1.95 -12.09 -7.17
C ASN A 23 -3.49 -12.10 -7.00
N SER A 24 -4.02 -13.00 -6.17
CA SER A 24 -5.47 -13.07 -5.98
C SER A 24 -6.00 -11.82 -5.25
N ALA A 25 -7.25 -11.46 -5.52
CA ALA A 25 -7.97 -10.40 -4.81
C ALA A 25 -7.95 -10.57 -3.27
N ARG A 26 -7.90 -11.81 -2.78
CA ARG A 26 -7.73 -12.10 -1.35
C ARG A 26 -6.33 -11.70 -0.86
N ARG A 27 -5.27 -12.15 -1.55
CA ARG A 27 -3.88 -11.82 -1.20
C ARG A 27 -3.61 -10.32 -1.24
N GLN A 28 -4.09 -9.62 -2.26
CA GLN A 28 -3.95 -8.17 -2.36
C GLN A 28 -4.58 -7.44 -1.16
N ARG A 29 -5.77 -7.87 -0.69
CA ARG A 29 -6.40 -7.31 0.52
C ARG A 29 -5.62 -7.61 1.78
N GLU A 30 -5.13 -8.84 1.93
CA GLU A 30 -4.30 -9.25 3.08
C GLU A 30 -3.04 -8.39 3.19
N ARG A 31 -2.34 -8.17 2.06
CA ARG A 31 -1.16 -7.29 2.01
C ARG A 31 -1.49 -5.85 2.37
N LEU A 32 -2.56 -5.29 1.79
CA LEU A 32 -2.97 -3.92 2.06
C LEU A 32 -3.34 -3.72 3.54
N LEU A 33 -4.10 -4.66 4.11
CA LEU A 33 -4.49 -4.61 5.50
C LEU A 33 -3.27 -4.72 6.42
N LEU A 34 -2.35 -5.65 6.14
CA LEU A 34 -1.12 -5.81 6.92
C LEU A 34 -0.25 -4.54 6.86
N ALA A 35 -0.11 -3.94 5.68
CA ALA A 35 0.65 -2.71 5.53
C ALA A 35 0.00 -1.53 6.28
N LEU A 36 -1.32 -1.38 6.21
CA LEU A 36 -2.04 -0.38 6.99
C LEU A 36 -1.89 -0.60 8.50
N SER A 37 -1.91 -1.85 8.97
CA SER A 37 -1.70 -2.17 10.39
C SER A 37 -0.28 -1.88 10.87
N VAL A 38 0.74 -2.09 10.03
CA VAL A 38 2.16 -1.89 10.39
C VAL A 38 2.57 -0.42 10.34
N PHE A 39 2.14 0.32 9.31
CA PHE A 39 2.58 1.69 9.07
C PHE A 39 1.53 2.76 9.47
N GLY A 40 0.29 2.35 9.78
CA GLY A 40 -0.83 3.25 10.06
C GLY A 40 -1.41 3.92 8.80
N SER A 41 -0.59 4.18 7.78
CA SER A 41 -1.02 4.75 6.51
C SER A 41 -0.19 4.18 5.36
N VAL A 42 -0.81 4.08 4.19
CA VAL A 42 -0.17 3.62 2.95
C VAL A 42 -0.71 4.47 1.82
N THR A 43 0.19 5.00 0.99
CA THR A 43 -0.20 5.77 -0.20
C THR A 43 -0.57 4.84 -1.35
N THR A 44 -1.37 5.35 -2.30
CA THR A 44 -1.74 4.59 -3.50
C THR A 44 -0.52 4.18 -4.33
N VAL A 45 0.48 5.06 -4.45
CA VAL A 45 1.74 4.76 -5.16
C VAL A 45 2.50 3.61 -4.49
N GLU A 46 2.62 3.62 -3.16
CA GLU A 46 3.28 2.53 -2.43
C GLU A 46 2.54 1.21 -2.56
N ALA A 47 1.20 1.25 -2.49
CA ALA A 47 0.37 0.07 -2.64
C ALA A 47 0.52 -0.56 -4.03
N THR A 48 0.59 0.26 -5.08
CA THR A 48 0.75 -0.24 -6.45
C THR A 48 2.17 -0.72 -6.72
N HIS A 49 3.21 0.05 -6.36
CA HIS A 49 4.59 -0.29 -6.69
C HIS A 49 5.20 -1.38 -5.80
N PHE A 50 4.90 -1.40 -4.50
CA PHE A 50 5.59 -2.29 -3.54
C PHE A 50 4.74 -3.44 -3.03
N LEU A 51 3.42 -3.30 -2.98
CA LEU A 51 2.50 -4.38 -2.57
C LEU A 51 1.91 -5.17 -3.75
N ASP A 52 2.24 -4.76 -4.98
CA ASP A 52 1.74 -5.34 -6.23
C ASP A 52 0.20 -5.36 -6.27
N ILE A 53 -0.41 -4.22 -5.96
CA ILE A 53 -1.86 -4.03 -5.96
C ILE A 53 -2.27 -3.18 -7.16
N MET A 54 -2.89 -3.83 -8.14
CA MET A 54 -3.33 -3.20 -9.39
C MET A 54 -4.33 -2.05 -9.16
N ASP A 55 -5.35 -2.27 -8.33
CA ASP A 55 -6.33 -1.23 -7.97
C ASP A 55 -6.50 -1.17 -6.43
N PRO A 56 -5.70 -0.32 -5.76
CA PRO A 56 -5.80 -0.12 -4.32
C PRO A 56 -7.18 0.37 -3.88
N ARG A 57 -7.85 1.19 -4.69
CA ARG A 57 -9.17 1.77 -4.35
C ARG A 57 -10.22 0.67 -4.28
N ALA A 58 -10.25 -0.24 -5.25
CA ALA A 58 -11.13 -1.41 -5.20
C ALA A 58 -10.87 -2.27 -3.95
N ARG A 59 -9.60 -2.49 -3.59
CA ARG A 59 -9.25 -3.27 -2.38
C ARG A 59 -9.72 -2.59 -1.09
N VAL A 60 -9.56 -1.27 -0.97
CA VAL A 60 -10.08 -0.49 0.17
C VAL A 60 -11.61 -0.60 0.25
N CYS A 61 -12.32 -0.48 -0.87
CA CYS A 61 -13.79 -0.65 -0.89
C CYS A 61 -14.22 -2.03 -0.40
N GLU A 62 -13.53 -3.10 -0.82
CA GLU A 62 -13.80 -4.46 -0.34
C GLU A 62 -13.51 -4.63 1.16
N LEU A 63 -12.43 -4.03 1.67
CA LEU A 63 -12.11 -4.04 3.11
C LEU A 63 -13.18 -3.28 3.92
N ARG A 64 -13.65 -2.13 3.44
CA ARG A 64 -14.75 -1.40 4.08
C ARG A 64 -16.05 -2.20 4.11
N LYS A 65 -16.38 -2.92 3.03
CA LYS A 65 -17.53 -3.85 3.01
C LYS A 65 -17.40 -4.95 4.07
N ARG A 66 -16.17 -5.36 4.39
CA ARG A 66 -15.83 -6.29 5.47
C ARG A 66 -15.76 -5.63 6.86
N ARG A 67 -16.26 -4.40 7.02
CA ARG A 67 -16.30 -3.61 8.27
C ARG A 67 -14.96 -3.06 8.77
N TYR A 68 -13.91 -3.06 7.95
CA TYR A 68 -12.68 -2.34 8.29
C TYR A 68 -12.87 -0.84 8.15
N GLN A 69 -12.44 -0.08 9.16
CA GLN A 69 -12.50 1.37 9.17
C GLN A 69 -11.21 1.93 8.55
N ILE A 70 -11.24 2.19 7.24
CA ILE A 70 -10.11 2.76 6.50
C ILE A 70 -10.52 4.12 6.00
N ALA A 71 -9.81 5.18 6.41
CA ALA A 71 -9.98 6.52 5.86
C ALA A 71 -9.17 6.68 4.57
N THR A 72 -9.69 7.43 3.59
CA THR A 72 -8.94 7.81 2.39
C THR A 72 -8.78 9.31 2.42
N VAL A 73 -7.54 9.78 2.40
CA VAL A 73 -7.19 11.20 2.37
C VAL A 73 -6.36 11.49 1.14
N SER A 74 -6.59 12.64 0.51
CA SER A 74 -5.78 13.11 -0.61
C SER A 74 -4.53 13.78 -0.04
N VAL A 75 -3.36 13.25 -0.40
CA VAL A 75 -2.06 13.82 -0.01
C VAL A 75 -1.34 14.34 -1.25
N PRO A 76 -0.82 15.58 -1.25
CA PRO A 76 0.02 16.06 -2.32
C PRO A 76 1.34 15.28 -2.28
N ARG A 77 1.61 14.49 -3.32
CA ARG A 77 2.86 13.75 -3.48
C ARG A 77 3.49 14.19 -4.79
N ALA A 78 4.78 14.52 -4.77
CA ALA A 78 5.56 14.64 -5.98
C ALA A 78 5.66 13.25 -6.64
N THR A 79 5.04 13.10 -7.80
CA THR A 79 5.26 11.97 -8.70
C THR A 79 6.34 12.38 -9.69
N GLU A 80 7.21 11.45 -10.04
CA GLU A 80 8.40 11.64 -10.90
C GLU A 80 8.12 12.03 -12.36
N CYS A 81 6.90 12.47 -12.70
CA CYS A 81 6.43 12.71 -14.06
C CYS A 81 6.89 14.06 -14.68
N CYS A 82 8.02 14.62 -14.27
CA CYS A 82 8.61 15.80 -14.92
C CYS A 82 10.13 15.83 -14.75
N ALA A 83 10.80 14.92 -15.45
CA ALA A 83 12.20 15.08 -15.85
C ALA A 83 12.34 14.54 -17.28
N ILE A 84 11.75 15.26 -18.24
CA ILE A 84 12.11 15.15 -19.66
C ILE A 84 12.62 16.51 -20.15
#